data_AF-A0A0J1CMN1-F1
#
_entry.id   AF-A0A0J1CMN1-F1
#
_cell.length_a   1.000
_cell.length_b   1.000
_cell.length_c   1.000
_cell.angle_alpha   90.00
_cell.angle_beta   90.00
_cell.angle_gamma   90.00
#
_symmetry.space_group_name_H-M   'P 1'
#
loop_
_entity.id
_entity.type
_entity.pdbx_description
1 polymer ?
#
loop_
_entity_poly.entity_id
_entity_poly.type
_entity_poly.pdbx_seq_one_letter_code
_entity_poly.pdbx_strand_id
1 'polypeptide(L)'
;MNNFVMPVQPVERVTQLGQRIRIARIRRGWSVVELASKAGINRNTLTALELGKPGTAVGVCFTVLWALGLDKSLDSVADPDTDLHGKALEASRRPTRSGKSRKASDDYDF
;
A
#
# COMPACT_ATOMS: atom_id res chain seq x y z
N MET A 1 -8.38 22.64 -16.12
CA MET A 1 -8.08 22.05 -14.80
C MET A 1 -8.77 20.69 -14.77
N ASN A 2 -8.01 19.59 -14.69
CA ASN A 2 -8.60 18.25 -14.69
C ASN A 2 -9.42 18.05 -13.41
N ASN A 3 -10.74 17.99 -13.55
CA ASN A 3 -11.65 17.74 -12.42
C ASN A 3 -11.61 16.25 -12.09
N PHE A 4 -10.66 15.84 -11.26
CA PHE A 4 -10.60 14.48 -10.75
C PHE A 4 -11.69 14.30 -9.70
N VAL A 5 -12.82 13.72 -10.13
CA VAL A 5 -13.94 13.38 -9.24
C VAL A 5 -13.68 11.98 -8.70
N MET A 6 -13.34 11.88 -7.41
CA MET A 6 -13.23 10.58 -6.76
C MET A 6 -14.62 9.99 -6.46
N PRO A 7 -14.83 8.69 -6.66
CA PRO A 7 -16.02 8.02 -6.16
C PRO A 7 -16.02 7.99 -4.63
N VAL A 8 -17.21 7.85 -4.04
CA VAL A 8 -17.42 7.94 -2.57
C VAL A 8 -16.58 6.95 -1.76
N GLN A 9 -16.36 5.75 -2.31
CA GLN A 9 -15.62 4.66 -1.68
C GLN A 9 -14.13 5.04 -1.41
N PRO A 10 -13.33 5.45 -2.43
CA PRO A 10 -11.99 5.98 -2.21
C PRO A 10 -11.91 7.20 -1.29
N VAL A 11 -12.87 8.13 -1.36
CA VAL A 11 -12.87 9.32 -0.48
C VAL A 11 -12.93 8.90 0.99
N GLU A 12 -13.77 7.93 1.31
CA GLU A 12 -13.87 7.41 2.68
C GLU A 12 -12.57 6.73 3.12
N ARG A 13 -11.94 5.93 2.25
CA ARG A 13 -10.66 5.27 2.53
C ARG A 13 -9.53 6.28 2.80
N VAL A 14 -9.46 7.36 2.02
CA VAL A 14 -8.48 8.44 2.22
C VAL A 14 -8.75 9.18 3.54
N THR A 15 -10.02 9.43 3.87
CA THR A 15 -10.41 10.03 5.15
C THR A 15 -10.02 9.16 6.35
N GLN A 16 -10.28 7.85 6.27
CA GLN A 16 -9.88 6.89 7.30
C GLN A 16 -8.35 6.82 7.45
N LEU A 17 -7.59 6.88 6.34
CA LEU A 17 -6.13 6.92 6.38
C LEU A 17 -5.63 8.18 7.10
N GLY A 18 -6.16 9.35 6.76
CA GLY A 18 -5.84 10.62 7.43
C GLY A 18 -6.10 10.56 8.94
N GLN A 19 -7.24 9.97 9.33
CA GLN A 19 -7.58 9.79 10.74
C GLN A 19 -6.63 8.85 11.47
N ARG A 20 -6.17 7.76 10.84
CA ARG A 20 -5.16 6.85 11.41
C ARG A 20 -3.83 7.58 11.66
N ILE A 21 -3.40 8.42 10.72
CA ILE A 21 -2.19 9.24 10.86
C ILE A 21 -2.36 10.22 12.03
N ARG A 22 -3.51 10.89 12.12
CA ARG A 22 -3.82 11.81 13.24
C ARG A 22 -3.77 11.09 14.58
N ILE A 23 -4.38 9.91 14.69
CA ILE A 23 -4.34 9.10 15.91
C ILE A 23 -2.90 8.71 16.25
N ALA A 24 -2.12 8.28 15.26
CA ALA A 24 -0.72 7.92 15.43
C ALA A 24 0.13 9.10 15.93
N ARG A 25 -0.13 10.32 15.44
CA ARG A 25 0.52 11.54 15.91
C ARG A 25 0.13 11.86 17.36
N ILE A 26 -1.16 11.85 17.68
CA ILE A 26 -1.67 12.18 19.02
C ILE A 26 -1.13 11.19 20.07
N ARG A 27 -1.08 9.90 19.76
CA ARG A 27 -0.51 8.86 20.64
C ARG A 27 0.97 9.09 20.98
N ARG A 28 1.72 9.79 20.12
CA ARG A 28 3.12 10.16 20.34
C ARG A 28 3.27 11.50 21.07
N GLY A 29 2.16 12.18 21.39
CA GLY A 29 2.17 13.49 22.03
C GLY A 29 2.65 14.63 21.11
N TRP A 30 2.72 14.41 19.80
CA TRP A 30 3.24 15.41 18.87
C TRP A 30 2.15 16.38 18.41
N SER A 31 2.46 17.67 18.40
CA SER A 31 1.66 18.68 17.72
C SER A 31 1.77 18.54 16.20
N VAL A 32 0.82 19.15 15.48
CA VAL A 32 0.84 19.20 14.02
C VAL A 32 2.12 19.89 13.53
N VAL A 33 2.60 20.92 14.24
CA VAL A 33 3.81 21.65 13.84
C VAL A 33 5.06 20.79 13.99
N GLU A 34 5.16 20.02 15.08
CA GLU A 34 6.30 19.13 15.32
C GLU A 34 6.40 18.01 14.29
N LEU A 35 5.28 17.34 13.98
CA LEU A 35 5.30 16.30 12.96
C LEU A 35 5.56 16.88 11.56
N ALA A 36 4.97 18.03 11.24
CA ALA A 36 5.21 18.70 9.96
C ALA A 36 6.69 19.07 9.78
N SER A 37 7.33 19.58 10.85
CA SER A 37 8.76 19.89 10.87
C SER A 37 9.63 18.64 10.70
N LYS A 38 9.33 17.55 11.43
CA LYS A 38 10.03 16.26 11.28
C LYS A 38 9.88 15.65 9.88
N ALA A 39 8.72 15.83 9.26
CA ALA A 39 8.44 15.35 7.91
C ALA A 39 8.90 16.34 6.81
N GLY A 40 9.42 17.52 7.16
CA GLY A 40 9.87 18.52 6.18
C GLY A 40 8.74 19.12 5.31
N ILE A 41 7.51 19.17 5.82
CA ILE A 41 6.33 19.66 5.08
C ILE A 41 5.67 20.85 5.79
N ASN A 42 4.82 21.57 5.06
CA ASN A 42 4.02 22.63 5.64
C ASN A 42 2.93 22.05 6.57
N ARG A 43 2.68 22.72 7.71
CA ARG A 43 1.58 22.43 8.65
C ARG A 43 0.23 22.30 7.94
N ASN A 44 -0.04 23.15 6.95
CA ASN A 44 -1.30 23.11 6.19
C ASN A 44 -1.43 21.81 5.38
N THR A 45 -0.31 21.33 4.82
CA THR A 45 -0.26 20.05 4.10
C THR A 45 -0.48 18.88 5.05
N LEU A 46 0.13 18.88 6.24
CA LEU A 46 -0.14 17.85 7.24
C LEU A 46 -1.60 17.85 7.70
N THR A 47 -2.19 19.03 7.90
CA THR A 47 -3.60 19.15 8.27
C THR A 47 -4.52 18.64 7.16
N ALA A 48 -4.22 18.95 5.90
CA ALA A 48 -4.94 18.44 4.74
C ALA A 48 -4.85 16.91 4.63
N LEU A 49 -3.67 16.35 4.92
CA LEU A 49 -3.44 14.91 4.98
C LEU A 49 -4.29 14.24 6.08
N GLU A 50 -4.28 14.79 7.30
CA GLU A 50 -5.05 14.26 8.43
C GLU A 50 -6.57 14.34 8.21
N LEU A 51 -7.03 15.34 7.46
CA LEU A 51 -8.43 15.47 7.04
C LEU A 51 -8.78 14.56 5.85
N GLY A 52 -7.80 13.88 5.25
CA GLY A 52 -8.02 13.00 4.10
C GLY A 52 -8.39 13.73 2.82
N LYS A 53 -7.82 14.92 2.56
CA LYS A 53 -8.06 15.62 1.31
C LYS A 53 -7.49 14.80 0.13
N PRO A 54 -8.31 14.46 -0.89
CA PRO A 54 -7.89 13.59 -2.00
C PRO A 54 -6.82 14.20 -2.92
N GLY A 55 -6.60 15.51 -2.85
CA GLY A 55 -5.52 16.20 -3.58
C GLY A 55 -4.15 16.16 -2.90
N THR A 56 -4.02 15.48 -1.76
CA THR A 56 -2.74 15.36 -1.06
C THR A 56 -1.84 14.38 -1.80
N ALA A 57 -0.62 14.81 -2.13
CA ALA A 57 0.32 13.96 -2.85
C ALA A 57 0.68 12.71 -2.03
N VAL A 58 0.70 11.54 -2.67
CA VAL A 58 1.08 10.26 -2.04
C VAL A 58 2.48 10.33 -1.40
N GLY A 59 3.41 11.05 -2.02
CA GLY A 59 4.75 11.28 -1.45
C GLY A 59 4.70 11.92 -0.06
N VAL A 60 3.79 12.88 0.17
CA VAL A 60 3.59 13.49 1.49
C VAL A 60 3.10 12.46 2.50
N CYS A 61 2.15 11.59 2.11
CA CYS A 61 1.68 10.51 2.97
C CYS A 61 2.84 9.62 3.43
N PHE A 62 3.71 9.23 2.49
CA PHE A 62 4.84 8.34 2.77
C PHE A 62 5.88 9.02 3.67
N THR A 63 6.22 10.28 3.42
CA THR A 63 7.14 11.03 4.27
C THR A 63 6.62 11.18 5.70
N VAL A 64 5.31 11.39 5.88
CA VAL A 64 4.69 11.48 7.20
C VAL A 64 4.68 10.12 7.91
N LEU A 65 4.39 9.04 7.19
CA LEU A 65 4.47 7.68 7.75
C LEU A 65 5.89 7.32 8.17
N TRP A 66 6.89 7.67 7.37
CA TRP A 66 8.31 7.53 7.71
C TRP A 66 8.68 8.35 8.95
N ALA A 67 8.25 9.62 9.03
CA ALA A 67 8.49 10.46 10.20
C ALA A 67 7.82 9.92 11.48
N LEU A 68 6.73 9.18 11.35
CA LEU A 68 6.07 8.46 12.44
C LEU A 68 6.73 7.11 12.76
N GLY A 69 7.65 6.60 11.93
CA GLY A 69 8.20 5.24 12.03
C GLY A 69 7.18 4.15 11.70
N LEU A 70 6.22 4.46 10.82
CA LEU A 70 5.19 3.55 10.31
C LEU A 70 5.42 3.21 8.83
N ASP A 71 6.60 3.50 8.28
CA ASP A 71 6.99 3.22 6.89
C ASP A 71 6.78 1.75 6.51
N LYS A 72 7.12 0.81 7.40
CA LYS A 72 6.91 -0.64 7.17
C LYS A 72 5.46 -1.04 6.93
N SER A 73 4.49 -0.20 7.30
CA SER A 73 3.09 -0.48 6.98
C SER A 73 2.82 -0.38 5.48
N LEU A 74 3.66 0.33 4.73
CA LEU A 74 3.57 0.48 3.28
C LEU A 74 3.90 -0.82 2.54
N ASP A 75 4.74 -1.68 3.10
CA ASP A 75 5.07 -2.97 2.49
C ASP A 75 3.83 -3.85 2.30
N SER A 76 2.84 -3.71 3.18
CA SER A 76 1.56 -4.43 3.07
C SER A 76 0.59 -3.83 2.05
N VAL A 77 0.86 -2.61 1.56
CA VAL A 77 -0.04 -1.91 0.63
C VAL A 77 0.28 -2.35 -0.79
N ALA A 78 -0.69 -3.02 -1.42
CA ALA A 78 -0.53 -3.61 -2.75
C ALA A 78 0.61 -4.65 -2.83
N ASP A 79 0.79 -5.40 -1.74
CA ASP A 79 1.72 -6.52 -1.70
C ASP A 79 1.29 -7.60 -2.73
N PRO A 80 2.15 -7.95 -3.70
CA PRO A 80 1.82 -8.89 -4.77
C PRO A 80 1.58 -10.31 -4.24
N ASP A 81 2.15 -10.65 -3.08
CA ASP A 81 1.94 -11.95 -2.46
C ASP A 81 0.53 -12.09 -1.85
N THR A 82 -0.06 -10.98 -1.40
CA THR A 82 -1.45 -10.92 -0.94
C THR A 82 -2.47 -10.74 -2.07
N ASP A 83 -2.04 -10.40 -3.29
CA ASP A 83 -2.92 -10.28 -4.46
C ASP A 83 -3.31 -11.65 -5.03
N LEU A 84 -4.30 -12.28 -4.38
CA LEU A 84 -4.86 -13.56 -4.80
C LEU A 84 -5.39 -13.53 -6.25
N HIS A 85 -5.93 -12.40 -6.69
CA HIS A 85 -6.46 -12.25 -8.04
C HIS A 85 -5.34 -12.23 -9.07
N GLY A 86 -4.29 -11.45 -8.82
CA GLY A 86 -3.07 -11.44 -9.64
C GLY A 86 -2.42 -12.81 -9.72
N LYS A 87 -2.30 -13.52 -8.59
CA LYS A 87 -1.75 -14.89 -8.54
C LYS A 87 -2.58 -15.88 -9.35
N ALA A 88 -3.91 -15.81 -9.30
CA ALA A 88 -4.79 -16.67 -10.08
C ALA A 88 -4.64 -16.41 -11.59
N LEU A 89 -4.52 -15.15 -12.00
CA LEU A 89 -4.28 -14.78 -13.39
C LEU A 89 -2.90 -15.25 -13.87
N GLU A 90 -1.86 -15.13 -13.05
CA GLU A 90 -0.51 -15.61 -13.39
C GLU A 90 -0.48 -17.13 -13.53
N ALA A 91 -1.08 -17.87 -12.60
CA ALA A 91 -1.19 -19.32 -12.67
C ALA A 91 -1.92 -19.79 -13.93
N SER A 92 -2.97 -19.07 -14.35
CA SER A 92 -3.72 -19.36 -15.57
C SER A 92 -2.94 -19.08 -16.86
N ARG A 93 -1.93 -18.22 -16.82
CA ARG A 93 -1.07 -17.87 -17.97
C ARG A 93 0.18 -18.75 -18.08
N ARG A 94 0.56 -19.46 -17.01
CA ARG A 94 1.70 -20.39 -17.08
C ARG A 94 1.34 -21.55 -18.01
N PRO A 95 2.10 -21.79 -19.09
CA PRO A 95 1.84 -22.92 -19.96
C PRO A 95 2.00 -24.21 -19.15
N THR A 96 1.00 -25.09 -19.23
CA THR A 96 1.01 -26.44 -18.65
C THR A 96 2.08 -27.28 -19.35
N ARG A 97 3.35 -27.02 -19.05
CA ARG A 97 4.46 -27.87 -19.49
C ARG A 97 5.03 -28.60 -18.28
N SER A 98 4.17 -29.39 -17.65
CA SER A 98 4.65 -30.61 -17.01
C SER A 98 5.16 -31.51 -18.13
N GLY A 99 6.49 -31.52 -18.27
CA GLY A 99 7.17 -32.50 -19.10
C GLY A 99 6.64 -33.89 -18.76
N LYS A 100 6.19 -34.59 -19.79
CA LYS A 100 5.98 -36.03 -19.78
C LYS A 100 7.27 -36.65 -19.23
N SER A 101 7.27 -37.03 -17.95
CA SER A 101 8.34 -37.88 -17.42
C SER A 101 8.33 -39.11 -18.31
N ARG A 102 9.35 -39.26 -19.16
CA ARG A 102 9.60 -40.50 -19.88
C ARG A 102 9.69 -41.57 -18.80
N LYS A 103 8.69 -42.45 -18.71
CA LYS A 103 8.84 -43.72 -18.00
C LYS A 103 10.10 -44.36 -18.57
N ALA A 104 11.18 -44.36 -17.80
CA ALA A 104 12.27 -45.29 -18.02
C ALA A 104 11.64 -46.68 -17.87
N SER A 105 11.59 -47.40 -18.98
CA SER A 105 11.30 -48.83 -18.99
C SER A 105 12.47 -49.51 -18.29
N ASP A 106 12.27 -49.89 -17.03
CA ASP A 106 13.09 -50.91 -16.38
C ASP A 106 12.65 -52.25 -16.99
N ASP A 107 13.36 -52.62 -18.05
CA ASP A 107 13.35 -53.93 -18.68
C ASP A 107 14.38 -54.78 -17.95
N TYR A 108 13.96 -55.60 -16.98
CA TYR A 108 14.67 -56.82 -16.54
C TYR A 108 13.70 -57.82 -15.86
N ASP A 109 13.99 -59.10 -16.12
CA ASP A 109 13.51 -60.38 -15.53
C ASP A 109 12.35 -61.11 -16.24
N PHE A 110 12.69 -61.92 -17.28
CA PHE A 110 12.89 -63.38 -17.15
C PHE A 110 13.59 -63.98 -18.38
#